data_AF-A0A519C0M0-F1
#
_entry.id   AF-A0A519C0M0-F1
#
_cell.length_a   1.000
_cell.length_b   1.000
_cell.length_c   1.000
_cell.angle_alpha   90.00
_cell.angle_beta   90.00
_cell.angle_gamma   90.00
#
_symmetry.space_group_name_H-M   'P 1'
#
loop_
_entity.id
_entity.type
_entity.pdbx_description
1 polymer ?
#
loop_
_entity_poly.entity_id
_entity_poly.type
_entity_poly.pdbx_seq_one_letter_code
_entity_poly.pdbx_strand_id
1 'polypeptide(L)'
;MTNCPNFYITLELGADSIDDCVLDTDGDRTTDENDPDDDGDGRLDIIDDCSPGLTGWISNVDTDADGDGCQDEGEDSDDDNDGVEDTDDPFPQDNLEWEDTDGDGIGNNADTDDDGDGWSDTTEAICETDSELIGDVPIDTDEDGICDKSDTDDDNDGYSDISDWAKLDAMEWVDTDGDGIGNNADTDDDDDGWSDEKEIAEGTNPLFADSDNDGVLDPEDAFPNDISETLDDDGDGVGNNQDSHPDNARYQTTFDLLIDIMAGIAALVVIGAAVVFGLRQKSEDSEEDSTPESQGHVGVGVGELEPMEMAGVSTISDSATDAGFSDDDVASEADPILQYTPEPELEPDSEPEPTQELDVGNMTGLDDLLSELPAPPKSVIAPPAGTPINAHGQQVWKDETGQVWCMNMDGTILKHDAATGGWITYHN
;
A
#
# COMPACT_ATOMS: atom_id res chain seq x y z
N MET A 1 29.17 27.05 89.45
CA MET A 1 29.42 27.36 88.03
C MET A 1 28.54 26.41 87.26
N THR A 2 27.33 26.85 87.01
CA THR A 2 26.46 26.26 85.99
C THR A 2 27.09 26.71 84.68
N ASN A 3 27.68 25.76 83.93
CA ASN A 3 28.07 26.06 82.55
C ASN A 3 26.79 26.30 81.75
N CYS A 4 26.88 27.10 80.70
CA CYS A 4 25.79 27.24 79.76
C CYS A 4 25.42 25.86 79.17
N PRO A 5 24.15 25.67 78.76
CA PRO A 5 23.72 24.49 78.01
C PRO A 5 24.52 24.35 76.70
N ASN A 6 24.41 23.21 76.03
CA ASN A 6 24.90 23.08 74.66
C ASN A 6 24.19 24.12 73.77
N PHE A 7 24.91 24.65 72.77
CA PHE A 7 24.46 25.72 71.87
C PHE A 7 24.34 27.12 72.53
N TYR A 8 25.01 27.33 73.65
CA TYR A 8 25.06 28.62 74.32
C TYR A 8 26.46 28.94 74.85
N ILE A 9 26.86 30.21 74.73
CA ILE A 9 28.12 30.74 75.28
C ILE A 9 27.90 31.89 76.26
N THR A 10 28.98 32.29 76.94
CA THR A 10 29.02 33.46 77.82
C THR A 10 29.84 34.58 77.19
N LEU A 11 29.32 35.81 77.16
CA LEU A 11 30.06 36.98 76.67
C LEU A 11 31.20 37.44 77.59
N GLU A 12 31.13 37.11 78.88
CA GLU A 12 32.15 37.46 79.88
C GLU A 12 32.88 36.22 80.42
N LEU A 13 34.22 36.32 80.56
CA LEU A 13 35.03 35.28 81.21
C LEU A 13 34.58 35.09 82.66
N GLY A 14 33.79 34.04 82.90
CA GLY A 14 33.37 33.63 84.24
C GLY A 14 31.95 34.01 84.64
N ALA A 15 31.05 34.23 83.67
CA ALA A 15 29.63 34.28 83.95
C ALA A 15 29.18 32.99 84.65
N ASP A 16 28.53 33.12 85.81
CA ASP A 16 28.07 32.00 86.63
C ASP A 16 26.54 31.88 86.69
N SER A 17 25.84 32.74 85.93
CA SER A 17 24.40 32.76 85.74
C SER A 17 23.99 32.17 84.39
N ILE A 18 22.88 31.43 84.38
CA ILE A 18 22.22 30.98 83.14
C ILE A 18 21.66 32.16 82.33
N ASP A 19 21.37 33.28 83.00
CA ASP A 19 20.86 34.50 82.36
C ASP A 19 21.94 35.23 81.52
N ASP A 20 23.21 34.86 81.67
CA ASP A 20 24.35 35.40 80.92
C ASP A 20 24.72 34.51 79.70
N CYS A 21 23.92 33.47 79.45
CA CYS A 21 24.08 32.58 78.31
C CYS A 21 23.36 33.15 77.08
N VAL A 22 24.10 33.30 75.99
CA VAL A 22 23.62 33.74 74.67
C VAL A 22 23.72 32.56 73.70
N LEU A 23 22.80 32.51 72.72
CA LEU A 23 22.76 31.44 71.73
C LEU A 23 24.03 31.49 70.86
N ASP A 24 24.56 30.32 70.56
CA ASP A 24 25.73 30.02 69.71
C ASP A 24 25.45 28.65 69.11
N THR A 25 24.66 28.63 68.04
CA THR A 25 24.03 27.42 67.51
C THR A 25 25.07 26.45 66.92
N ASP A 26 26.08 26.91 66.20
CA ASP A 26 27.16 26.06 65.66
C ASP A 26 28.31 25.79 66.64
N GLY A 27 28.44 26.60 67.70
CA GLY A 27 29.48 26.45 68.73
C GLY A 27 30.85 27.02 68.35
N ASP A 28 30.94 27.90 67.35
CA ASP A 28 32.20 28.54 66.91
C ASP A 28 32.70 29.64 67.87
N ARG A 29 31.86 30.03 68.84
CA ARG A 29 32.03 31.09 69.85
C ARG A 29 31.71 32.50 69.38
N THR A 30 31.01 32.64 68.28
CA THR A 30 30.25 33.82 67.89
C THR A 30 28.82 33.62 68.41
N THR A 31 28.07 34.70 68.54
CA THR A 31 26.67 34.59 69.00
C THR A 31 25.80 34.72 67.78
N ASP A 32 24.67 34.03 67.71
CA ASP A 32 23.76 34.09 66.56
C ASP A 32 23.41 35.56 66.15
N GLU A 33 23.23 36.47 67.12
CA GLU A 33 22.98 37.91 66.80
C GLU A 33 24.11 38.60 65.98
N ASN A 34 25.31 38.07 66.02
CA ASN A 34 26.51 38.61 65.37
C ASN A 34 27.22 37.60 64.47
N ASP A 35 26.67 36.40 64.33
CA ASP A 35 27.15 35.42 63.38
C ASP A 35 26.51 35.71 62.01
N PRO A 36 27.22 35.52 60.90
CA PRO A 36 26.62 35.53 59.57
C PRO A 36 26.13 34.16 59.08
N ASP A 37 26.38 33.10 59.86
CA ASP A 37 26.19 31.68 59.55
C ASP A 37 25.91 30.95 60.87
N ASP A 38 24.65 30.97 61.33
CA ASP A 38 24.27 30.57 62.68
C ASP A 38 24.44 29.06 62.96
N ASP A 39 24.32 28.16 61.97
CA ASP A 39 24.55 26.70 62.10
C ASP A 39 25.90 26.21 61.58
N GLY A 40 26.66 27.07 60.92
CA GLY A 40 28.01 26.77 60.47
C GLY A 40 28.04 25.76 59.33
N ASP A 41 26.97 25.68 58.54
CA ASP A 41 26.85 24.81 57.38
C ASP A 41 27.58 25.40 56.14
N GLY A 42 27.98 26.68 56.21
CA GLY A 42 28.70 27.39 55.17
C GLY A 42 27.83 28.20 54.19
N ARG A 43 26.51 28.18 54.35
CA ARG A 43 25.60 29.20 53.80
C ARG A 43 25.55 30.39 54.77
N LEU A 44 24.97 31.50 54.33
CA LEU A 44 24.85 32.69 55.18
C LEU A 44 23.38 32.88 55.49
N ASP A 45 23.03 33.32 56.70
CA ASP A 45 21.63 33.48 57.15
C ASP A 45 20.74 34.33 56.21
N ILE A 46 21.36 35.14 55.34
CA ILE A 46 20.65 35.99 54.37
C ILE A 46 20.19 35.25 53.11
N ILE A 47 20.70 34.04 52.86
CA ILE A 47 20.43 33.16 51.72
C ILE A 47 20.24 31.71 52.18
N ASP A 48 20.03 31.53 53.48
CA ASP A 48 19.74 30.26 54.12
C ASP A 48 18.28 30.31 54.57
N ASP A 49 17.43 29.50 53.93
CA ASP A 49 16.00 29.45 54.18
C ASP A 49 15.67 28.66 55.45
N CYS A 50 16.63 27.90 55.99
CA CYS A 50 16.53 27.09 57.20
C CYS A 50 17.28 27.64 58.41
N SER A 51 18.01 28.77 58.30
CA SER A 51 18.77 29.37 59.40
C SER A 51 17.95 29.50 60.71
N PRO A 52 18.46 28.99 61.85
CA PRO A 52 19.80 28.46 62.10
C PRO A 52 19.88 26.92 62.07
N GLY A 53 18.98 26.25 61.35
CA GLY A 53 19.08 24.86 60.87
C GLY A 53 19.55 23.73 61.78
N LEU A 54 19.87 22.60 61.14
CA LEU A 54 20.60 21.49 61.71
C LEU A 54 22.10 21.81 61.68
N THR A 55 22.83 21.39 62.71
CA THR A 55 24.27 21.63 62.78
C THR A 55 25.08 20.37 62.48
N GLY A 56 26.31 20.55 62.00
CA GLY A 56 27.27 19.45 61.83
C GLY A 56 27.28 18.79 60.45
N TRP A 57 26.71 19.46 59.46
CA TRP A 57 26.82 19.16 58.03
C TRP A 57 27.36 20.41 57.29
N ILE A 58 27.47 20.36 55.96
CA ILE A 58 27.94 21.48 55.14
C ILE A 58 27.09 21.54 53.89
N SER A 59 26.51 22.70 53.58
CA SER A 59 25.77 22.93 52.35
C SER A 59 26.66 22.76 51.10
N ASN A 60 26.27 21.84 50.22
CA ASN A 60 26.89 21.55 48.93
C ASN A 60 25.95 20.69 48.06
N VAL A 61 26.29 20.54 46.79
CA VAL A 61 25.47 19.81 45.79
C VAL A 61 25.10 18.36 46.13
N ASP A 62 25.73 17.71 47.11
CA ASP A 62 25.40 16.35 47.54
C ASP A 62 24.45 16.30 48.77
N THR A 63 24.14 17.44 49.41
CA THR A 63 23.37 17.50 50.69
C THR A 63 22.46 18.73 50.84
N ASP A 64 22.32 19.50 49.77
CA ASP A 64 21.60 20.78 49.63
C ASP A 64 21.49 21.00 48.10
N ALA A 65 20.57 20.25 47.48
CA ALA A 65 20.54 20.07 46.03
C ALA A 65 20.16 21.36 45.28
N ASP A 66 19.20 22.13 45.81
CA ASP A 66 18.79 23.41 45.26
C ASP A 66 19.70 24.59 45.69
N GLY A 67 20.40 24.41 46.82
CA GLY A 67 21.35 25.37 47.33
C GLY A 67 20.78 26.41 48.29
N ASP A 68 19.57 26.23 48.85
CA ASP A 68 18.90 27.19 49.73
C ASP A 68 19.38 27.16 51.20
N GLY A 69 20.27 26.25 51.57
CA GLY A 69 20.80 26.12 52.94
C GLY A 69 19.97 25.23 53.87
N CYS A 70 18.91 24.60 53.37
CA CYS A 70 18.21 23.52 54.04
C CYS A 70 18.89 22.18 53.75
N GLN A 71 18.97 21.31 54.77
CA GLN A 71 19.50 19.96 54.57
C GLN A 71 18.44 19.05 53.94
N ASP A 72 18.76 18.44 52.78
CA ASP A 72 17.92 17.48 52.05
C ASP A 72 17.30 16.40 52.99
N GLU A 73 18.13 15.71 53.79
CA GLU A 73 17.66 14.55 54.58
C GLU A 73 16.66 14.88 55.70
N GLY A 74 16.45 16.16 56.07
CA GLY A 74 15.64 16.44 57.26
C GLY A 74 15.12 17.85 57.50
N GLU A 75 15.50 18.84 56.71
CA GLU A 75 14.97 20.20 56.83
C GLU A 75 14.18 20.63 55.60
N ASP A 76 14.57 20.10 54.44
CA ASP A 76 13.87 20.28 53.17
C ASP A 76 12.85 19.15 52.93
N SER A 77 11.85 19.44 52.12
CA SER A 77 10.85 18.48 51.63
C SER A 77 10.63 18.54 50.12
N ASP A 78 11.39 19.42 49.45
CA ASP A 78 11.43 19.67 48.01
C ASP A 78 12.90 20.00 47.68
N ASP A 79 13.74 18.97 47.79
CA ASP A 79 15.22 19.02 47.84
C ASP A 79 15.84 19.80 46.65
N ASP A 80 15.19 19.83 45.48
CA ASP A 80 15.64 20.55 44.28
C ASP A 80 14.80 21.79 43.91
N ASN A 81 13.75 22.05 44.71
CA ASN A 81 12.84 23.19 44.65
C ASN A 81 12.14 23.38 43.29
N ASP A 82 11.76 22.28 42.65
CA ASP A 82 11.02 22.30 41.39
C ASP A 82 9.49 22.44 41.57
N GLY A 83 9.02 22.21 42.80
CA GLY A 83 7.63 22.34 43.22
C GLY A 83 6.89 21.01 43.45
N VAL A 84 7.57 19.86 43.33
CA VAL A 84 7.05 18.54 43.68
C VAL A 84 7.75 18.04 44.95
N GLU A 85 6.99 17.64 45.97
CA GLU A 85 7.59 17.16 47.23
C GLU A 85 8.34 15.83 47.02
N ASP A 86 9.47 15.60 47.69
CA ASP A 86 10.35 14.43 47.48
C ASP A 86 9.64 13.06 47.62
N THR A 87 8.50 13.04 48.33
CA THR A 87 7.72 11.82 48.51
C THR A 87 6.87 11.43 47.31
N ASP A 88 6.57 12.39 46.45
CA ASP A 88 5.80 12.24 45.22
C ASP A 88 6.68 12.40 43.96
N ASP A 89 7.92 12.88 44.13
CA ASP A 89 8.92 13.05 43.07
C ASP A 89 9.83 11.80 42.89
N PRO A 90 9.86 11.17 41.70
CA PRO A 90 10.81 10.12 41.36
C PRO A 90 12.28 10.59 41.27
N PHE A 91 12.53 11.88 41.06
CA PHE A 91 13.85 12.51 40.88
C PHE A 91 14.07 13.71 41.82
N PRO A 92 14.03 13.51 43.14
CA PRO A 92 14.07 14.58 44.16
C PRO A 92 15.41 15.33 44.27
N GLN A 93 16.28 15.29 43.28
CA GLN A 93 17.55 16.04 43.27
C GLN A 93 17.83 16.66 41.90
N ASP A 94 16.90 16.56 40.96
CA ASP A 94 17.02 17.05 39.60
C ASP A 94 15.78 17.85 39.21
N ASN A 95 15.82 19.15 39.46
CA ASN A 95 14.71 20.07 39.16
C ASN A 95 14.30 20.22 37.69
N LEU A 96 14.89 19.41 36.80
CA LEU A 96 14.48 19.27 35.42
C LEU A 96 13.61 18.04 35.19
N GLU A 97 13.41 17.17 36.18
CA GLU A 97 12.65 15.93 36.09
C GLU A 97 11.83 15.72 37.36
N TRP A 98 10.53 15.46 37.21
CA TRP A 98 9.62 15.25 38.36
C TRP A 98 8.62 14.11 38.16
N GLU A 99 8.67 13.46 36.99
CA GLU A 99 7.72 12.42 36.57
C GLU A 99 8.48 11.33 35.81
N ASP A 100 8.10 10.08 36.07
CA ASP A 100 8.67 8.85 35.50
C ASP A 100 7.47 7.93 35.19
N THR A 101 6.84 8.16 34.04
CA THR A 101 5.53 7.55 33.73
C THR A 101 5.62 6.02 33.61
N ASP A 102 6.68 5.49 33.01
CA ASP A 102 6.88 4.05 32.81
C ASP A 102 7.74 3.37 33.91
N GLY A 103 8.44 4.16 34.72
CA GLY A 103 9.26 3.69 35.83
C GLY A 103 10.63 3.14 35.43
N ASP A 104 11.19 3.55 34.28
CA ASP A 104 12.48 3.09 33.79
C ASP A 104 13.69 3.82 34.44
N GLY A 105 13.41 4.95 35.12
CA GLY A 105 14.39 5.79 35.80
C GLY A 105 15.01 6.89 34.95
N ILE A 106 14.42 7.21 33.79
CA ILE A 106 14.61 8.43 33.00
C ILE A 106 13.34 9.27 33.19
N GLY A 107 13.48 10.56 33.50
CA GLY A 107 12.31 11.41 33.68
C GLY A 107 11.70 11.84 32.35
N ASN A 108 10.39 12.08 32.33
CA ASN A 108 9.64 12.36 31.09
C ASN A 108 10.19 13.56 30.29
N ASN A 109 10.89 14.54 30.90
CA ASN A 109 11.46 15.64 30.11
C ASN A 109 12.71 15.20 29.31
N ALA A 110 13.36 14.10 29.70
CA ALA A 110 14.53 13.52 29.06
C ALA A 110 14.24 12.20 28.33
N ASP A 111 13.19 11.49 28.72
CA ASP A 111 12.72 10.30 28.02
C ASP A 111 12.13 10.68 26.66
N THR A 112 12.08 9.70 25.76
CA THR A 112 11.54 9.84 24.41
C THR A 112 10.38 8.89 24.15
N ASP A 113 10.00 8.09 25.14
CA ASP A 113 8.95 7.05 25.14
C ASP A 113 8.40 6.99 26.58
N ASP A 114 7.73 8.07 27.01
CA ASP A 114 7.37 8.33 28.41
C ASP A 114 6.54 7.19 29.05
N ASP A 115 5.76 6.44 28.28
CA ASP A 115 4.94 5.34 28.79
C ASP A 115 5.49 3.92 28.52
N GLY A 116 6.61 3.83 27.79
CA GLY A 116 7.34 2.61 27.51
C GLY A 116 6.57 1.59 26.66
N ASP A 117 5.61 2.03 25.84
CA ASP A 117 4.84 1.15 24.96
C ASP A 117 5.58 0.79 23.65
N GLY A 118 6.68 1.48 23.37
CA GLY A 118 7.56 1.28 22.22
C GLY A 118 7.38 2.31 21.09
N TRP A 119 6.46 3.27 21.25
CA TRP A 119 6.30 4.41 20.36
C TRP A 119 6.88 5.66 21.00
N SER A 120 7.73 6.38 20.27
CA SER A 120 8.30 7.61 20.83
C SER A 120 7.26 8.72 20.90
N ASP A 121 7.32 9.63 21.89
CA ASP A 121 6.37 10.74 22.05
C ASP A 121 6.28 11.61 20.80
N THR A 122 7.40 11.74 20.06
CA THR A 122 7.41 12.50 18.80
C THR A 122 6.57 11.85 17.70
N THR A 123 6.53 10.51 17.67
CA THR A 123 5.70 9.75 16.74
C THR A 123 4.26 9.80 17.18
N GLU A 124 3.99 9.57 18.47
CA GLU A 124 2.64 9.65 19.02
C GLU A 124 1.98 11.01 18.84
N ALA A 125 2.73 12.10 19.03
CA ALA A 125 2.27 13.45 18.74
C ALA A 125 1.85 13.65 17.27
N ILE A 126 2.49 12.95 16.33
CA ILE A 126 2.12 12.95 14.91
C ILE A 126 0.87 12.09 14.70
N CYS A 127 0.85 10.91 15.32
CA CYS A 127 -0.21 9.91 15.22
C CYS A 127 -1.47 10.26 16.03
N GLU A 128 -1.43 11.35 16.81
CA GLU A 128 -2.51 11.82 17.70
C GLU A 128 -2.85 10.83 18.83
N THR A 129 -1.84 10.17 19.38
CA THR A 129 -1.96 9.36 20.61
C THR A 129 -1.31 10.04 21.82
N ASP A 130 -1.58 9.50 23.00
CA ASP A 130 -1.17 10.04 24.30
C ASP A 130 0.07 9.30 24.84
N SER A 131 1.22 9.97 24.80
CA SER A 131 2.53 9.41 25.17
C SER A 131 2.71 9.10 26.65
N GLU A 132 1.75 9.48 27.49
CA GLU A 132 1.76 9.14 28.92
C GLU A 132 0.86 7.92 29.23
N LEU A 133 0.33 7.24 28.21
CA LEU A 133 -0.67 6.18 28.35
C LEU A 133 -0.33 4.93 27.52
N ILE A 134 0.34 3.96 28.15
CA ILE A 134 0.83 2.67 27.58
C ILE A 134 -0.14 1.84 26.71
N GLY A 135 -1.43 2.16 26.71
CA GLY A 135 -2.46 1.48 25.91
C GLY A 135 -3.03 2.30 24.77
N ASP A 136 -2.62 3.56 24.63
CA ASP A 136 -3.03 4.46 23.55
C ASP A 136 -1.96 4.45 22.45
N VAL A 137 -1.74 3.29 21.84
CA VAL A 137 -0.74 3.14 20.78
C VAL A 137 -1.24 3.68 19.43
N PRO A 138 -0.35 4.20 18.57
CA PRO A 138 -0.65 4.47 17.17
C PRO A 138 -1.19 3.24 16.42
N ILE A 139 -2.07 3.48 15.44
CA ILE A 139 -2.47 2.46 14.48
C ILE A 139 -1.34 2.30 13.46
N ASP A 140 -0.91 1.07 13.25
CA ASP A 140 0.18 0.66 12.35
C ASP A 140 -0.28 -0.65 11.69
N THR A 141 -0.85 -0.52 10.49
CA THR A 141 -1.57 -1.60 9.80
C THR A 141 -0.64 -2.68 9.26
N ASP A 142 0.57 -2.32 8.84
CA ASP A 142 1.57 -3.25 8.29
C ASP A 142 2.65 -3.68 9.32
N GLU A 143 2.62 -3.10 10.53
CA GLU A 143 3.56 -3.34 11.63
C GLU A 143 5.02 -2.96 11.30
N ASP A 144 5.25 -1.94 10.45
CA ASP A 144 6.61 -1.50 10.09
C ASP A 144 7.23 -0.46 11.05
N GLY A 145 6.43 0.04 12.00
CA GLY A 145 6.82 1.05 12.99
C GLY A 145 6.58 2.49 12.54
N ILE A 146 5.86 2.70 11.44
CA ILE A 146 5.30 3.97 11.02
C ILE A 146 3.78 3.85 11.18
N CYS A 147 3.16 4.80 11.88
CA CYS A 147 1.71 4.77 12.01
C CYS A 147 1.02 5.16 10.70
N ASP A 148 -0.16 4.61 10.42
CA ASP A 148 -0.95 4.86 9.20
C ASP A 148 -1.07 6.37 8.87
N LYS A 149 -1.20 7.20 9.91
CA LYS A 149 -1.33 8.65 9.70
C LYS A 149 -0.08 9.33 9.11
N SER A 150 1.09 8.74 9.34
CA SER A 150 2.38 9.20 8.82
C SER A 150 2.93 8.31 7.71
N ASP A 151 2.36 7.13 7.51
CA ASP A 151 2.67 6.26 6.39
C ASP A 151 2.09 6.83 5.09
N THR A 152 2.63 6.37 3.97
CA THR A 152 2.14 6.64 2.63
C THR A 152 1.62 5.39 1.93
N ASP A 153 1.80 4.22 2.54
CA ASP A 153 1.41 2.88 2.07
C ASP A 153 1.03 2.05 3.31
N ASP A 154 -0.14 2.34 3.88
CA ASP A 154 -0.60 1.87 5.20
C ASP A 154 -0.57 0.33 5.37
N ASP A 155 -0.73 -0.44 4.29
CA ASP A 155 -0.73 -1.91 4.33
C ASP A 155 0.47 -2.57 3.59
N ASN A 156 1.32 -1.76 2.98
CA ASN A 156 2.58 -2.12 2.34
C ASN A 156 2.44 -3.15 1.20
N ASP A 157 1.33 -3.07 0.47
CA ASP A 157 1.10 -3.90 -0.72
C ASP A 157 1.84 -3.37 -1.97
N GLY A 158 2.39 -2.15 -1.88
CA GLY A 158 3.15 -1.46 -2.91
C GLY A 158 2.36 -0.38 -3.67
N TYR A 159 1.11 -0.14 -3.32
CA TYR A 159 0.28 0.96 -3.80
C TYR A 159 0.08 1.99 -2.67
N SER A 160 0.59 3.20 -2.87
CA SER A 160 0.39 4.27 -1.88
C SER A 160 -1.08 4.58 -1.62
N ASP A 161 -1.45 5.05 -0.43
CA ASP A 161 -2.85 5.28 -0.02
C ASP A 161 -3.64 6.23 -0.93
N ILE A 162 -2.96 7.06 -1.73
CA ILE A 162 -3.60 7.97 -2.69
C ILE A 162 -4.03 7.26 -3.98
N SER A 163 -3.33 6.19 -4.34
CA SER A 163 -3.63 5.34 -5.49
C SER A 163 -4.36 4.05 -5.11
N ASP A 164 -4.37 3.73 -3.82
CA ASP A 164 -5.01 2.55 -3.27
C ASP A 164 -6.43 2.88 -2.79
N TRP A 165 -7.40 2.15 -3.36
CA TRP A 165 -8.80 2.21 -2.94
C TRP A 165 -9.01 1.59 -1.55
N ALA A 166 -8.31 0.49 -1.24
CA ALA A 166 -8.41 -0.31 -0.03
C ALA A 166 -7.15 -0.26 0.85
N LYS A 167 -6.62 0.95 1.06
CA LYS A 167 -5.49 1.36 1.94
C LYS A 167 -5.08 0.46 3.12
N LEU A 168 -6.01 -0.27 3.75
CA LEU A 168 -5.75 -1.07 4.95
C LEU A 168 -5.86 -2.58 4.70
N ASP A 169 -6.00 -3.01 3.44
CA ASP A 169 -6.15 -4.39 3.03
C ASP A 169 -5.20 -4.69 1.88
N ALA A 170 -4.01 -5.20 2.24
CA ALA A 170 -2.92 -5.47 1.30
C ALA A 170 -3.24 -6.51 0.20
N MET A 171 -4.45 -7.05 0.18
CA MET A 171 -4.95 -7.94 -0.85
C MET A 171 -5.79 -7.22 -1.91
N GLU A 172 -6.14 -5.94 -1.74
CA GLU A 172 -7.02 -5.19 -2.63
C GLU A 172 -6.52 -3.76 -2.82
N TRP A 173 -6.35 -3.31 -4.07
CA TRP A 173 -5.84 -1.95 -4.37
C TRP A 173 -6.68 -1.17 -5.38
N VAL A 174 -7.52 -1.87 -6.15
CA VAL A 174 -8.38 -1.33 -7.21
C VAL A 174 -9.78 -1.89 -7.04
N ASP A 175 -10.77 -1.03 -7.27
CA ASP A 175 -12.20 -1.31 -7.33
C ASP A 175 -12.70 -0.61 -8.61
N THR A 176 -12.74 -1.36 -9.71
CA THR A 176 -12.93 -0.82 -11.08
C THR A 176 -14.34 -0.27 -11.28
N ASP A 177 -15.36 -0.96 -10.78
CA ASP A 177 -16.77 -0.60 -10.93
C ASP A 177 -17.32 0.27 -9.78
N GLY A 178 -16.62 0.29 -8.64
CA GLY A 178 -16.98 1.06 -7.46
C GLY A 178 -18.06 0.40 -6.60
N ASP A 179 -18.26 -0.92 -6.69
CA ASP A 179 -19.31 -1.63 -5.95
C ASP A 179 -18.94 -1.90 -4.47
N GLY A 180 -17.66 -1.76 -4.16
CA GLY A 180 -17.09 -1.95 -2.82
C GLY A 180 -16.43 -3.32 -2.60
N ILE A 181 -16.25 -4.13 -3.64
CA ILE A 181 -15.46 -5.35 -3.67
C ILE A 181 -14.24 -5.07 -4.55
N GLY A 182 -13.03 -5.28 -4.02
CA GLY A 182 -11.82 -5.07 -4.80
C GLY A 182 -11.64 -6.14 -5.87
N ASN A 183 -10.98 -5.79 -6.97
CA ASN A 183 -10.84 -6.65 -8.16
C ASN A 183 -10.20 -8.03 -7.90
N ASN A 184 -9.40 -8.21 -6.84
CA ASN A 184 -8.83 -9.53 -6.57
C ASN A 184 -9.86 -10.49 -5.95
N ALA A 185 -10.90 -9.95 -5.33
CA ALA A 185 -12.02 -10.68 -4.74
C ALA A 185 -13.29 -10.64 -5.60
N ASP A 186 -13.46 -9.62 -6.44
CA ASP A 186 -14.55 -9.53 -7.39
C ASP A 186 -14.41 -10.60 -8.48
N THR A 187 -15.53 -10.95 -9.08
CA THR A 187 -15.62 -11.88 -10.20
C THR A 187 -16.17 -11.23 -11.47
N ASP A 188 -16.58 -9.96 -11.41
CA ASP A 188 -17.16 -9.16 -12.49
C ASP A 188 -16.67 -7.72 -12.33
N ASP A 189 -15.36 -7.53 -12.58
CA ASP A 189 -14.58 -6.32 -12.23
C ASP A 189 -15.17 -5.00 -12.79
N ASP A 190 -16.01 -5.03 -13.82
CA ASP A 190 -16.60 -3.85 -14.46
C ASP A 190 -18.14 -3.78 -14.42
N ASP A 191 -18.78 -4.72 -13.72
CA ASP A 191 -20.24 -4.89 -13.54
C ASP A 191 -21.05 -4.78 -14.85
N ASP A 192 -20.51 -5.32 -15.95
CA ASP A 192 -21.22 -5.41 -17.23
C ASP A 192 -22.16 -6.64 -17.29
N GLY A 193 -21.95 -7.60 -16.38
CA GLY A 193 -22.72 -8.83 -16.24
C GLY A 193 -22.05 -10.07 -16.84
N TRP A 194 -20.84 -9.95 -17.37
CA TRP A 194 -19.94 -11.06 -17.65
C TRP A 194 -18.82 -11.12 -16.61
N SER A 195 -18.71 -12.26 -15.94
CA SER A 195 -17.57 -12.48 -15.04
C SER A 195 -16.22 -12.47 -15.77
N ASP A 196 -15.13 -12.13 -15.09
CA ASP A 196 -13.76 -12.10 -15.65
C ASP A 196 -13.38 -13.44 -16.32
N GLU A 197 -13.78 -14.57 -15.72
CA GLU A 197 -13.53 -15.91 -16.29
C GLU A 197 -14.17 -16.06 -17.68
N LYS A 198 -15.35 -15.48 -17.86
CA LYS A 198 -16.10 -15.49 -19.11
C LYS A 198 -15.45 -14.57 -20.14
N GLU A 199 -15.05 -13.38 -19.74
CA GLU A 199 -14.42 -12.43 -20.63
C GLU A 199 -13.07 -12.92 -21.15
N ILE A 200 -12.24 -13.49 -20.27
CA ILE A 200 -11.00 -14.15 -20.67
C ILE A 200 -11.27 -15.28 -21.68
N ALA A 201 -12.40 -15.99 -21.54
CA ALA A 201 -12.79 -17.05 -22.46
C ALA A 201 -13.26 -16.52 -23.83
N GLU A 202 -13.91 -15.36 -23.87
CA GLU A 202 -14.37 -14.69 -25.09
C GLU A 202 -13.30 -13.74 -25.71
N GLY A 203 -12.22 -13.48 -24.97
CA GLY A 203 -11.09 -12.65 -25.39
C GLY A 203 -11.29 -11.15 -25.17
N THR A 204 -12.28 -10.76 -24.35
CA THR A 204 -12.54 -9.39 -23.89
C THR A 204 -11.70 -9.05 -22.66
N ASN A 205 -11.80 -7.81 -22.17
CA ASN A 205 -11.01 -7.27 -21.07
C ASN A 205 -11.85 -7.06 -19.81
N PRO A 206 -11.58 -7.79 -18.71
CA PRO A 206 -12.34 -7.70 -17.46
C PRO A 206 -12.44 -6.35 -16.77
N LEU A 207 -11.63 -5.38 -17.19
CA LEU A 207 -11.65 -4.05 -16.60
C LEU A 207 -12.47 -3.05 -17.42
N PHE A 208 -13.10 -3.48 -18.51
CA PHE A 208 -13.82 -2.62 -19.45
C PHE A 208 -15.08 -3.28 -19.98
N ALA A 209 -16.22 -2.78 -19.51
CA ALA A 209 -17.55 -3.21 -19.93
C ALA A 209 -17.83 -3.16 -21.45
N ASP A 210 -16.98 -2.46 -22.21
CA ASP A 210 -16.98 -2.35 -23.67
C ASP A 210 -15.51 -2.37 -24.13
N SER A 211 -15.05 -3.56 -24.51
CA SER A 211 -13.63 -3.88 -24.72
C SER A 211 -13.01 -3.19 -25.94
N ASP A 212 -13.80 -2.91 -26.98
CA ASP A 212 -13.33 -2.24 -28.20
C ASP A 212 -13.81 -0.78 -28.34
N ASN A 213 -14.59 -0.32 -27.37
CA ASN A 213 -15.09 1.05 -27.22
C ASN A 213 -15.94 1.53 -28.39
N ASP A 214 -16.75 0.65 -28.95
CA ASP A 214 -17.66 0.96 -30.06
C ASP A 214 -19.04 1.46 -29.60
N GLY A 215 -19.34 1.28 -28.31
CA GLY A 215 -20.54 1.75 -27.63
C GLY A 215 -21.60 0.67 -27.37
N VAL A 216 -21.30 -0.60 -27.61
CA VAL A 216 -22.09 -1.76 -27.19
C VAL A 216 -21.28 -2.52 -26.14
N LEU A 217 -21.91 -2.93 -25.03
CA LEU A 217 -21.21 -3.70 -23.99
C LEU A 217 -20.92 -5.11 -24.50
N ASP A 218 -19.84 -5.72 -24.00
CA ASP A 218 -19.41 -7.06 -24.42
C ASP A 218 -20.53 -8.13 -24.32
N PRO A 219 -21.40 -8.11 -23.29
CA PRO A 219 -22.54 -9.01 -23.19
C PRO A 219 -23.60 -8.89 -24.27
N GLU A 220 -23.71 -7.70 -24.86
CA GLU A 220 -24.67 -7.35 -25.90
C GLU A 220 -24.05 -7.35 -27.31
N ASP A 221 -22.74 -7.50 -27.43
CA ASP A 221 -22.01 -7.45 -28.68
C ASP A 221 -21.76 -8.85 -29.29
N ALA A 222 -22.10 -9.02 -30.56
CA ALA A 222 -21.79 -10.25 -31.30
C ALA A 222 -20.30 -10.35 -31.67
N PHE A 223 -19.59 -9.23 -31.72
CA PHE A 223 -18.16 -9.09 -31.96
C PHE A 223 -17.51 -8.10 -30.96
N PRO A 224 -17.41 -8.46 -29.67
CA PRO A 224 -16.91 -7.59 -28.58
C PRO A 224 -15.45 -7.05 -28.70
N ASN A 225 -14.78 -7.35 -29.81
CA ASN A 225 -13.38 -7.02 -30.04
C ASN A 225 -13.15 -6.42 -31.45
N ASP A 226 -14.23 -6.08 -32.16
CA ASP A 226 -14.21 -5.44 -33.47
C ASP A 226 -15.08 -4.18 -33.46
N ILE A 227 -14.44 -3.03 -33.19
CA ILE A 227 -15.04 -1.69 -33.20
C ILE A 227 -15.84 -1.32 -34.47
N SER A 228 -15.73 -2.13 -35.53
CA SER A 228 -16.44 -1.93 -36.78
C SER A 228 -17.66 -2.82 -36.96
N GLU A 229 -18.02 -3.67 -36.00
CA GLU A 229 -19.08 -4.65 -36.11
C GLU A 229 -19.70 -5.00 -34.76
N THR A 230 -21.03 -4.97 -34.67
CA THR A 230 -21.74 -5.27 -33.41
C THR A 230 -22.82 -6.34 -33.54
N LEU A 231 -23.16 -6.73 -34.77
CA LEU A 231 -24.35 -7.53 -35.05
C LEU A 231 -24.03 -8.72 -35.97
N ASP A 232 -24.57 -9.87 -35.61
CA ASP A 232 -24.63 -11.09 -36.42
C ASP A 232 -26.10 -11.54 -36.49
N ASP A 233 -26.87 -10.99 -37.43
CA ASP A 233 -28.32 -11.19 -37.50
C ASP A 233 -28.72 -12.65 -37.75
N ASP A 234 -27.84 -13.46 -38.35
CA ASP A 234 -28.09 -14.86 -38.70
C ASP A 234 -27.26 -15.89 -37.93
N GLY A 235 -26.29 -15.45 -37.14
CA GLY A 235 -25.51 -16.28 -36.21
C GLY A 235 -24.49 -17.18 -36.91
N ASP A 236 -23.98 -16.78 -38.07
CA ASP A 236 -23.01 -17.56 -38.84
C ASP A 236 -21.54 -17.23 -38.54
N GLY A 237 -21.31 -16.23 -37.67
CA GLY A 237 -20.02 -15.76 -37.23
C GLY A 237 -19.38 -14.73 -38.16
N VAL A 238 -20.10 -14.22 -39.16
CA VAL A 238 -19.69 -13.08 -40.00
C VAL A 238 -20.64 -11.93 -39.77
N GLY A 239 -20.10 -10.81 -39.29
CA GLY A 239 -20.94 -9.69 -38.94
C GLY A 239 -21.57 -8.98 -40.12
N ASN A 240 -22.64 -8.24 -39.81
CA ASN A 240 -23.53 -7.60 -40.77
C ASN A 240 -22.85 -6.60 -41.73
N ASN A 241 -21.76 -5.94 -41.33
CA ASN A 241 -20.98 -5.03 -42.17
C ASN A 241 -20.10 -5.77 -43.19
N GLN A 242 -19.74 -7.03 -42.91
CA GLN A 242 -18.96 -7.88 -43.80
C GLN A 242 -19.83 -8.88 -44.58
N ASP A 243 -21.03 -9.19 -44.09
CA ASP A 243 -21.96 -10.11 -44.74
C ASP A 243 -22.83 -9.43 -45.82
N SER A 244 -22.85 -10.02 -47.01
CA SER A 244 -23.73 -9.59 -48.10
C SER A 244 -25.17 -10.11 -47.99
N HIS A 245 -25.45 -11.08 -47.12
CA HIS A 245 -26.78 -11.57 -46.78
C HIS A 245 -27.00 -11.74 -45.26
N PRO A 246 -27.00 -10.64 -44.48
CA PRO A 246 -27.08 -10.68 -43.00
C PRO A 246 -28.23 -11.48 -42.36
N ASP A 247 -29.29 -11.79 -43.12
CA ASP A 247 -30.43 -12.57 -42.64
C ASP A 247 -30.33 -14.08 -43.02
N ASN A 248 -29.18 -14.58 -43.48
CA ASN A 248 -29.05 -15.92 -44.05
C ASN A 248 -27.66 -16.56 -43.89
N ALA A 249 -27.55 -17.34 -42.80
CA ALA A 249 -26.35 -18.03 -42.33
C ALA A 249 -25.70 -19.04 -43.29
N ARG A 250 -26.25 -19.20 -44.49
CA ARG A 250 -25.69 -20.05 -45.54
C ARG A 250 -24.80 -19.27 -46.50
N TYR A 251 -24.98 -17.95 -46.63
CA TYR A 251 -24.41 -17.18 -47.74
C TYR A 251 -23.77 -15.86 -47.30
N GLN A 252 -22.57 -15.96 -46.73
CA GLN A 252 -21.71 -14.82 -46.40
C GLN A 252 -21.42 -13.92 -47.62
N THR A 253 -21.17 -14.54 -48.78
CA THR A 253 -20.92 -13.79 -50.01
C THR A 253 -21.90 -14.14 -51.13
N THR A 254 -22.12 -13.18 -52.03
CA THR A 254 -22.81 -13.45 -53.31
C THR A 254 -22.15 -14.55 -54.13
N PHE A 255 -20.86 -14.84 -53.95
CA PHE A 255 -20.21 -15.98 -54.61
C PHE A 255 -20.68 -17.32 -54.05
N ASP A 256 -20.94 -17.43 -52.75
CA ASP A 256 -21.44 -18.65 -52.13
C ASP A 256 -22.82 -19.00 -52.67
N LEU A 257 -23.71 -18.00 -52.77
CA LEU A 257 -25.01 -18.14 -53.41
C LEU A 257 -24.88 -18.57 -54.88
N LEU A 258 -23.95 -17.99 -55.62
CA LEU A 258 -23.73 -18.33 -57.03
C LEU A 258 -23.18 -19.74 -57.21
N ILE A 259 -22.28 -20.20 -56.33
CA ILE A 259 -21.76 -21.57 -56.35
C ILE A 259 -22.92 -22.57 -56.15
N ASP A 260 -23.80 -22.33 -55.18
CA ASP A 260 -24.96 -23.19 -54.92
C ASP A 260 -25.97 -23.19 -56.07
N ILE A 261 -26.25 -22.03 -56.67
CA ILE A 261 -27.09 -21.95 -57.88
C ILE A 261 -26.45 -22.75 -59.03
N MET A 262 -25.14 -22.61 -59.25
CA MET A 262 -24.43 -23.30 -60.33
C MET A 262 -24.37 -24.82 -60.08
N ALA A 263 -24.15 -25.25 -58.85
CA ALA A 263 -24.21 -26.65 -58.44
C ALA A 263 -25.62 -27.23 -58.65
N GLY A 264 -26.67 -26.48 -58.28
CA GLY A 264 -28.06 -26.85 -58.51
C GLY A 264 -28.40 -26.99 -60.00
N ILE A 265 -27.97 -26.04 -60.83
CA ILE A 265 -28.12 -26.13 -62.30
C ILE A 265 -27.37 -27.35 -62.85
N ALA A 266 -26.12 -27.58 -62.41
CA ALA A 266 -25.34 -28.73 -62.84
C ALA A 266 -26.00 -30.07 -62.46
N ALA A 267 -26.54 -30.18 -61.25
CA ALA A 267 -27.29 -31.35 -60.80
C ALA A 267 -28.54 -31.59 -61.65
N LEU A 268 -29.31 -30.54 -61.97
CA LEU A 268 -30.46 -30.63 -62.87
C LEU A 268 -30.07 -31.09 -64.28
N VAL A 269 -28.92 -30.63 -64.79
CA VAL A 269 -28.38 -31.08 -66.08
C VAL A 269 -28.01 -32.57 -66.03
N VAL A 270 -27.36 -33.03 -64.95
CA VAL A 270 -27.00 -34.45 -64.77
C VAL A 270 -28.23 -35.33 -64.64
N ILE A 271 -29.23 -34.92 -63.84
CA ILE A 271 -30.50 -35.63 -63.70
C ILE A 271 -31.24 -35.65 -65.04
N GLY A 272 -31.31 -34.52 -65.75
CA GLY A 272 -31.89 -34.45 -67.08
C GLY A 272 -31.21 -35.40 -68.07
N ALA A 273 -29.87 -35.45 -68.07
CA ALA A 273 -29.11 -36.38 -68.90
C ALA A 273 -29.37 -37.85 -68.52
N ALA A 274 -29.42 -38.17 -67.23
CA ALA A 274 -29.73 -39.51 -66.73
C ALA A 274 -31.16 -39.96 -67.10
N VAL A 275 -32.14 -39.06 -67.02
CA VAL A 275 -33.53 -39.32 -67.46
C VAL A 275 -33.58 -39.55 -68.97
N VAL A 276 -32.91 -38.73 -69.79
CA VAL A 276 -32.84 -38.94 -71.25
C VAL A 276 -32.16 -40.28 -71.59
N PHE A 277 -31.13 -40.67 -70.85
CA PHE A 277 -30.43 -41.94 -71.05
C PHE A 277 -31.28 -43.14 -70.61
N GLY A 278 -31.97 -43.04 -69.47
CA GLY A 278 -32.90 -44.07 -68.99
C GLY A 278 -34.12 -44.24 -69.90
N LEU A 279 -34.64 -43.15 -70.47
CA LEU A 279 -35.70 -43.22 -71.49
C LEU A 279 -35.22 -43.82 -72.82
N ARG A 280 -33.90 -43.86 -73.09
CA ARG A 280 -33.32 -44.55 -74.25
C ARG A 280 -33.12 -46.05 -74.06
N GLN A 281 -33.08 -46.54 -72.82
CA GLN A 281 -32.90 -47.98 -72.55
C GLN A 281 -34.23 -48.76 -72.51
N LYS A 282 -35.39 -48.09 -72.54
CA LYS A 282 -36.70 -48.75 -72.57
C LYS A 282 -37.15 -49.09 -73.99
N SER A 283 -36.35 -49.87 -74.70
CA SER A 283 -36.75 -50.59 -75.91
C SER A 283 -35.88 -51.85 -76.06
N GLU A 284 -36.26 -52.94 -75.38
CA GLU A 284 -36.20 -54.35 -75.81
C GLU A 284 -36.38 -55.28 -74.58
N ASP A 285 -37.11 -56.37 -74.80
CA ASP A 285 -37.95 -57.11 -73.84
C ASP A 285 -37.36 -58.49 -73.45
N SER A 286 -37.68 -58.94 -72.22
CA SER A 286 -38.08 -60.30 -71.72
C SER A 286 -37.31 -61.63 -71.96
N GLU A 287 -37.12 -62.37 -70.83
CA GLU A 287 -37.40 -63.82 -70.52
C GLU A 287 -36.40 -64.98 -70.86
N GLU A 288 -35.83 -65.66 -69.83
CA GLU A 288 -35.99 -67.08 -69.33
C GLU A 288 -35.18 -68.18 -70.09
N ASP A 289 -34.67 -69.34 -69.60
CA ASP A 289 -34.62 -70.13 -68.35
C ASP A 289 -33.58 -71.31 -68.56
N SER A 290 -33.15 -71.97 -67.47
CA SER A 290 -32.70 -73.38 -67.31
C SER A 290 -31.22 -73.74 -66.98
N THR A 291 -31.07 -74.65 -66.00
CA THR A 291 -29.84 -75.22 -65.35
C THR A 291 -29.65 -76.73 -65.75
N PRO A 292 -28.72 -77.59 -65.21
CA PRO A 292 -27.66 -77.46 -64.17
C PRO A 292 -26.30 -78.25 -64.39
N GLU A 293 -25.43 -78.23 -63.35
CA GLU A 293 -24.30 -79.14 -62.93
C GLU A 293 -22.96 -79.19 -63.73
N SER A 294 -21.72 -79.27 -63.19
CA SER A 294 -21.18 -79.88 -61.95
C SER A 294 -19.71 -79.44 -61.58
N GLN A 295 -19.34 -79.66 -60.31
CA GLN A 295 -18.00 -79.90 -59.68
C GLN A 295 -16.94 -78.79 -59.44
N GLY A 296 -16.51 -78.67 -58.16
CA GLY A 296 -15.07 -78.68 -57.82
C GLY A 296 -14.45 -77.62 -56.90
N HIS A 297 -14.65 -77.75 -55.57
CA HIS A 297 -13.63 -77.68 -54.49
C HIS A 297 -12.81 -76.37 -54.15
N VAL A 298 -13.06 -75.88 -52.92
CA VAL A 298 -12.14 -75.46 -51.81
C VAL A 298 -11.43 -74.09 -51.78
N GLY A 299 -11.60 -73.43 -50.62
CA GLY A 299 -10.63 -72.51 -49.96
C GLY A 299 -11.25 -71.19 -49.49
N VAL A 300 -11.88 -71.10 -48.30
CA VAL A 300 -11.34 -70.48 -47.04
C VAL A 300 -10.90 -69.01 -47.25
N GLY A 301 -11.37 -67.99 -46.55
CA GLY A 301 -12.29 -67.87 -45.41
C GLY A 301 -12.36 -66.41 -44.93
N VAL A 302 -13.32 -66.16 -44.00
CA VAL A 302 -13.50 -65.05 -43.03
C VAL A 302 -13.71 -63.64 -43.63
N GLY A 303 -14.86 -62.95 -43.46
CA GLY A 303 -15.61 -62.60 -42.24
C GLY A 303 -15.13 -61.20 -41.78
N GLU A 304 -15.90 -60.15 -41.49
CA GLU A 304 -17.29 -59.96 -41.00
C GLU A 304 -17.53 -58.41 -41.04
N LEU A 305 -18.53 -57.84 -41.75
CA LEU A 305 -19.85 -57.33 -41.30
C LEU A 305 -19.82 -56.50 -39.99
N GLU A 306 -19.99 -55.16 -40.04
CA GLU A 306 -21.25 -54.36 -39.83
C GLU A 306 -21.78 -54.32 -38.36
N PRO A 307 -22.71 -53.43 -37.94
CA PRO A 307 -22.90 -51.98 -38.11
C PRO A 307 -23.33 -51.27 -36.77
N MET A 308 -23.91 -50.07 -36.87
CA MET A 308 -24.47 -49.20 -35.80
C MET A 308 -25.52 -49.84 -34.89
N GLU A 309 -25.63 -49.33 -33.64
CA GLU A 309 -26.85 -49.41 -32.82
C GLU A 309 -27.25 -48.04 -32.24
N MET A 310 -28.57 -47.83 -32.15
CA MET A 310 -29.30 -46.74 -31.51
C MET A 310 -30.02 -47.27 -30.26
N ALA A 311 -30.15 -46.41 -29.25
CA ALA A 311 -31.35 -46.17 -28.41
C ALA A 311 -31.05 -46.10 -26.89
N GLY A 312 -31.58 -45.05 -26.27
CA GLY A 312 -31.71 -44.93 -24.82
C GLY A 312 -32.58 -43.73 -24.46
N VAL A 313 -33.86 -43.97 -24.21
CA VAL A 313 -34.84 -43.00 -23.70
C VAL A 313 -34.82 -43.03 -22.17
N SER A 314 -34.94 -41.87 -21.51
CA SER A 314 -35.62 -41.74 -20.21
C SER A 314 -35.98 -40.29 -19.92
N THR A 315 -37.29 -40.08 -19.84
CA THR A 315 -38.01 -38.95 -19.21
C THR A 315 -37.86 -39.00 -17.69
N ILE A 316 -37.76 -37.87 -16.98
CA ILE A 316 -38.68 -37.46 -15.89
C ILE A 316 -38.63 -35.92 -15.74
N SER A 317 -39.80 -35.33 -15.56
CA SER A 317 -40.10 -33.95 -15.18
C SER A 317 -39.85 -33.69 -13.67
N ASP A 318 -39.61 -32.43 -13.27
CA ASP A 318 -40.57 -31.65 -12.46
C ASP A 318 -40.05 -30.25 -12.12
N SER A 319 -41.02 -29.36 -11.92
CA SER A 319 -40.98 -27.90 -11.89
C SER A 319 -41.05 -27.30 -10.48
N ALA A 320 -40.40 -26.14 -10.32
CA ALA A 320 -40.82 -24.88 -9.66
C ALA A 320 -41.38 -24.85 -8.21
N THR A 321 -40.82 -23.91 -7.41
CA THR A 321 -41.44 -23.01 -6.38
C THR A 321 -40.33 -22.04 -5.94
N ASP A 322 -40.36 -20.70 -6.05
CA ASP A 322 -41.26 -19.61 -5.59
C ASP A 322 -41.30 -19.33 -4.05
N ALA A 323 -41.32 -18.02 -3.73
CA ALA A 323 -41.31 -17.27 -2.47
C ALA A 323 -39.92 -17.02 -1.84
N GLY A 324 -39.43 -15.80 -1.55
CA GLY A 324 -40.03 -14.47 -1.43
C GLY A 324 -39.85 -13.95 0.02
N PHE A 325 -39.09 -12.86 0.25
CA PHE A 325 -39.20 -12.03 1.45
C PHE A 325 -38.49 -10.66 1.33
N SER A 326 -39.26 -9.61 1.63
CA SER A 326 -39.03 -8.18 1.96
C SER A 326 -38.06 -7.93 3.12
N ASP A 327 -37.59 -6.73 3.51
CA ASP A 327 -37.53 -5.30 3.15
C ASP A 327 -36.35 -4.80 4.05
N ASP A 328 -35.51 -3.81 3.71
CA ASP A 328 -35.63 -2.41 4.09
C ASP A 328 -34.19 -1.85 3.96
N ASP A 329 -33.98 -0.70 3.32
CA ASP A 329 -33.10 0.33 3.89
C ASP A 329 -33.20 1.69 3.18
N VAL A 330 -32.88 2.69 3.98
CA VAL A 330 -33.12 4.12 3.84
C VAL A 330 -31.84 4.83 3.43
N ALA A 331 -31.88 5.70 2.40
CA ALA A 331 -30.89 6.77 2.16
C ALA A 331 -31.57 7.87 1.32
N SER A 332 -31.85 9.07 1.84
CA SER A 332 -30.97 10.21 2.11
C SER A 332 -30.57 11.00 0.86
N GLU A 333 -31.29 12.11 0.71
CA GLU A 333 -31.02 13.40 0.06
C GLU A 333 -29.69 13.61 -0.68
N ALA A 334 -29.83 14.04 -1.94
CA ALA A 334 -28.79 14.56 -2.83
C ALA A 334 -28.57 16.07 -2.65
N ASP A 335 -27.36 16.55 -2.98
CA ASP A 335 -27.11 17.90 -3.52
C ASP A 335 -25.76 17.97 -4.28
N PRO A 336 -25.54 18.91 -5.22
CA PRO A 336 -24.94 18.58 -6.52
C PRO A 336 -23.64 19.33 -6.94
N ILE A 337 -22.89 18.65 -7.82
CA ILE A 337 -22.07 19.06 -8.99
C ILE A 337 -21.69 20.55 -9.13
N LEU A 338 -20.37 20.81 -9.17
CA LEU A 338 -19.77 22.02 -9.75
C LEU A 338 -18.94 21.71 -11.00
N GLN A 339 -19.15 22.54 -12.01
CA GLN A 339 -18.72 22.39 -13.40
C GLN A 339 -17.29 22.91 -13.65
N TYR A 340 -16.55 22.18 -14.49
CA TYR A 340 -15.30 22.56 -15.14
C TYR A 340 -15.52 23.59 -16.26
N THR A 341 -14.53 24.46 -16.50
CA THR A 341 -14.35 25.21 -17.76
C THR A 341 -12.88 25.20 -18.17
N PRO A 342 -12.51 25.03 -19.46
CA PRO A 342 -11.13 24.83 -19.90
C PRO A 342 -10.45 26.07 -20.52
N GLU A 343 -9.11 26.11 -20.37
CA GLU A 343 -8.00 26.56 -21.25
C GLU A 343 -8.00 27.94 -21.97
N PRO A 344 -6.81 28.52 -22.30
CA PRO A 344 -6.11 28.13 -23.56
C PRO A 344 -4.56 28.27 -23.65
N GLU A 345 -3.99 27.38 -24.48
CA GLU A 345 -2.92 27.47 -25.52
C GLU A 345 -1.75 28.49 -25.44
N LEU A 346 -0.55 28.03 -25.86
CA LEU A 346 0.33 28.63 -26.90
C LEU A 346 1.62 27.78 -27.15
N GLU A 347 1.87 27.34 -28.40
CA GLU A 347 3.17 26.83 -28.93
C GLU A 347 3.97 27.94 -29.70
N PRO A 348 5.03 27.70 -30.55
CA PRO A 348 6.09 26.65 -30.66
C PRO A 348 7.53 27.25 -30.87
N ASP A 349 8.62 26.44 -30.93
CA ASP A 349 9.61 26.48 -32.05
C ASP A 349 10.79 25.45 -32.00
N SER A 350 10.97 24.76 -33.13
CA SER A 350 12.20 24.36 -33.87
C SER A 350 13.26 23.34 -33.37
N GLU A 351 13.43 22.28 -34.19
CA GLU A 351 14.59 21.36 -34.29
C GLU A 351 15.86 21.99 -34.94
N PRO A 352 17.04 21.32 -34.93
CA PRO A 352 17.40 20.40 -36.04
C PRO A 352 18.25 19.14 -35.68
N GLU A 353 18.00 18.04 -36.42
CA GLU A 353 18.75 16.78 -36.66
C GLU A 353 20.05 16.96 -37.52
N PRO A 354 20.89 15.95 -37.96
CA PRO A 354 20.90 14.46 -37.81
C PRO A 354 22.29 13.71 -37.72
N THR A 355 22.24 12.35 -37.70
CA THR A 355 23.08 11.30 -38.36
C THR A 355 24.08 10.41 -37.55
N GLN A 356 23.76 9.10 -37.45
CA GLN A 356 24.35 7.86 -38.08
C GLN A 356 25.67 7.32 -37.49
N GLU A 357 26.02 6.03 -37.36
CA GLU A 357 25.47 4.68 -37.63
C GLU A 357 26.46 3.67 -36.97
N LEU A 358 26.03 2.45 -36.57
CA LEU A 358 26.66 1.18 -37.02
C LEU A 358 25.99 -0.09 -36.44
N ASP A 359 25.50 -0.88 -37.40
CA ASP A 359 24.86 -2.20 -37.41
C ASP A 359 25.80 -3.37 -37.09
N VAL A 360 25.33 -4.37 -36.34
CA VAL A 360 25.62 -5.79 -36.58
C VAL A 360 24.41 -6.67 -36.17
N GLY A 361 23.67 -7.21 -37.15
CA GLY A 361 22.69 -8.31 -36.96
C GLY A 361 23.34 -9.63 -36.49
N ASN A 362 22.64 -10.73 -36.20
CA ASN A 362 21.30 -11.16 -36.60
C ASN A 362 21.00 -12.54 -35.93
N MET A 363 19.72 -12.76 -35.57
CA MET A 363 18.98 -14.03 -35.38
C MET A 363 19.39 -15.04 -34.28
N THR A 364 18.57 -15.14 -33.22
CA THR A 364 17.59 -16.23 -32.98
C THR A 364 16.72 -15.82 -31.78
N GLY A 365 15.47 -15.42 -31.95
CA GLY A 365 14.37 -16.38 -32.01
C GLY A 365 14.09 -17.07 -30.68
N LEU A 366 14.15 -16.34 -29.54
CA LEU A 366 13.53 -16.72 -28.26
C LEU A 366 13.38 -15.54 -27.26
N ASP A 367 13.63 -14.29 -27.67
CA ASP A 367 13.62 -13.09 -26.79
C ASP A 367 12.34 -12.23 -26.93
N ASP A 368 11.53 -12.43 -27.97
CA ASP A 368 10.27 -11.68 -28.22
C ASP A 368 9.09 -12.11 -27.30
N LEU A 369 9.33 -12.95 -26.28
CA LEU A 369 8.37 -13.30 -25.23
C LEU A 369 8.82 -12.85 -23.83
N LEU A 370 9.88 -12.02 -23.75
CA LEU A 370 10.37 -11.43 -22.49
C LEU A 370 10.42 -9.89 -22.52
N SER A 371 9.88 -9.26 -23.57
CA SER A 371 9.86 -7.79 -23.72
C SER A 371 8.60 -7.10 -23.20
N GLU A 372 7.64 -7.84 -22.64
CA GLU A 372 6.43 -7.28 -21.99
C GLU A 372 6.38 -7.55 -20.48
N LEU A 373 7.51 -7.86 -19.85
CA LEU A 373 7.62 -7.62 -18.42
C LEU A 373 7.81 -6.10 -18.23
N PRO A 374 7.08 -5.46 -17.30
CA PRO A 374 7.40 -4.08 -16.94
C PRO A 374 8.90 -4.03 -16.61
N ALA A 375 9.60 -3.12 -17.26
CA ALA A 375 10.98 -2.84 -16.86
C ALA A 375 10.94 -2.58 -15.34
N PRO A 376 11.83 -3.18 -14.54
CA PRO A 376 11.89 -2.87 -13.12
C PRO A 376 11.90 -1.34 -12.98
N PRO A 377 11.12 -0.76 -12.07
CA PRO A 377 11.03 0.69 -11.94
C PRO A 377 12.45 1.23 -11.90
N LYS A 378 12.77 2.15 -12.82
CA LYS A 378 14.07 2.81 -12.85
C LYS A 378 14.27 3.38 -11.45
N SER A 379 15.21 2.82 -10.68
CA SER A 379 15.47 3.25 -9.31
C SER A 379 15.68 4.76 -9.32
N VAL A 380 14.71 5.51 -8.80
CA VAL A 380 14.82 6.96 -8.73
C VAL A 380 15.91 7.24 -7.71
N ILE A 381 17.08 7.64 -8.19
CA ILE A 381 18.20 7.97 -7.30
C ILE A 381 17.80 9.22 -6.52
N ALA A 382 17.49 9.05 -5.23
CA ALA A 382 17.10 10.12 -4.33
C ALA A 382 18.04 10.15 -3.10
N PRO A 383 18.25 11.33 -2.50
CA PRO A 383 18.99 11.43 -1.24
C PRO A 383 18.19 10.76 -0.11
N PRO A 384 18.81 9.91 0.73
CA PRO A 384 18.18 9.36 1.93
C PRO A 384 17.69 10.46 2.88
N ALA A 385 16.67 10.16 3.67
CA ALA A 385 16.19 11.05 4.72
C ALA A 385 17.34 11.47 5.66
N GLY A 386 17.36 12.74 6.05
CA GLY A 386 18.44 13.31 6.90
C GLY A 386 19.78 13.55 6.19
N THR A 387 19.86 13.45 4.86
CA THR A 387 21.12 13.72 4.12
C THR A 387 21.65 15.13 4.42
N PRO A 388 22.90 15.27 4.90
CA PRO A 388 23.45 16.55 5.30
C PRO A 388 23.67 17.48 4.10
N ILE A 389 23.44 18.77 4.33
CA ILE A 389 23.60 19.82 3.34
C ILE A 389 24.99 20.45 3.48
N ASN A 390 25.73 20.52 2.38
CA ASN A 390 27.05 21.15 2.36
C ASN A 390 26.96 22.69 2.34
N ALA A 391 28.11 23.38 2.43
CA ALA A 391 28.18 24.85 2.42
C ALA A 391 27.65 25.52 1.12
N HIS A 392 27.35 24.73 0.08
CA HIS A 392 26.77 25.17 -1.19
C HIS A 392 25.27 24.87 -1.31
N GLY A 393 24.63 24.37 -0.25
CA GLY A 393 23.19 24.06 -0.27
C GLY A 393 22.85 22.76 -0.98
N GLN A 394 23.82 21.86 -1.18
CA GLN A 394 23.62 20.59 -1.88
C GLN A 394 23.55 19.43 -0.88
N GLN A 395 22.62 18.50 -1.10
CA GLN A 395 22.57 17.23 -0.38
C GLN A 395 23.61 16.28 -1.00
N VAL A 396 24.45 15.66 -0.18
CA VAL A 396 25.53 14.77 -0.64
C VAL A 396 25.45 13.44 0.10
N TRP A 397 25.35 12.35 -0.64
CA TRP A 397 25.23 11.01 -0.06
C TRP A 397 26.04 9.98 -0.84
N LYS A 398 26.10 8.77 -0.29
CA LYS A 398 26.80 7.63 -0.88
C LYS A 398 25.84 6.45 -0.92
N ASP A 399 25.76 5.78 -2.07
CA ASP A 399 24.92 4.58 -2.21
C ASP A 399 25.62 3.32 -1.70
N GLU A 400 24.90 2.20 -1.71
CA GLU A 400 25.37 0.88 -1.27
C GLU A 400 26.58 0.36 -2.06
N THR A 401 26.71 0.76 -3.32
CA THR A 401 27.87 0.40 -4.17
C THR A 401 29.11 1.22 -3.84
N GLY A 402 28.93 2.28 -3.06
CA GLY A 402 29.92 3.22 -2.62
C GLY A 402 30.18 4.38 -3.59
N GLN A 403 29.27 4.58 -4.54
CA GLN A 403 29.26 5.73 -5.42
C GLN A 403 28.73 6.96 -4.68
N VAL A 404 29.39 8.11 -4.90
CA VAL A 404 29.01 9.38 -4.27
C VAL A 404 28.14 10.20 -5.22
N TRP A 405 27.07 10.74 -4.68
CA TRP A 405 26.06 11.53 -5.37
C TRP A 405 25.91 12.89 -4.71
N CYS A 406 25.52 13.90 -5.48
CA CYS A 406 25.01 15.14 -4.91
C CYS A 406 23.82 15.68 -5.69
N MET A 407 22.92 16.35 -4.98
CA MET A 407 21.72 16.97 -5.54
C MET A 407 21.75 18.47 -5.27
N ASN A 408 21.52 19.24 -6.33
CA ASN A 408 21.40 20.69 -6.27
C ASN A 408 19.99 21.09 -5.78
N MET A 409 19.84 22.34 -5.34
CA MET A 409 18.54 22.89 -4.92
C MET A 409 17.47 22.90 -6.03
N ASP A 410 17.87 22.81 -7.30
CA ASP A 410 16.96 22.71 -8.45
C ASP A 410 16.54 21.27 -8.79
N GLY A 411 16.92 20.29 -7.95
CA GLY A 411 16.64 18.87 -8.14
C GLY A 411 17.60 18.16 -9.09
N THR A 412 18.60 18.86 -9.67
CA THR A 412 19.57 18.20 -10.57
C THR A 412 20.56 17.33 -9.78
N ILE A 413 20.74 16.09 -10.24
CA ILE A 413 21.62 15.11 -9.60
C ILE A 413 22.96 15.04 -10.35
N LEU A 414 24.05 15.01 -9.60
CA LEU A 414 25.41 14.84 -10.11
C LEU A 414 26.03 13.58 -9.52
N LYS A 415 26.77 12.85 -10.35
CA LYS A 415 27.56 11.67 -9.99
C LYS A 415 29.04 12.04 -9.89
N HIS A 416 29.70 11.63 -8.81
CA HIS A 416 31.15 11.81 -8.68
C HIS A 416 31.91 10.76 -9.48
N ASP A 417 32.73 11.20 -10.44
CA ASP A 417 33.61 10.29 -11.19
C ASP A 417 34.95 10.13 -10.47
N ALA A 418 35.16 8.94 -9.89
CA ALA A 418 36.40 8.60 -9.18
C ALA A 418 37.64 8.56 -10.08
N ALA A 419 37.49 8.38 -11.40
CA ALA A 419 38.61 8.33 -12.34
C ALA A 419 39.13 9.73 -12.69
N THR A 420 38.23 10.71 -12.78
CA THR A 420 38.59 12.10 -13.13
C THR A 420 38.63 13.04 -11.93
N GLY A 421 38.03 12.66 -10.79
CA GLY A 421 37.84 13.51 -9.61
C GLY A 421 36.84 14.65 -9.83
N GLY A 422 36.03 14.56 -10.88
CA GLY A 422 35.03 15.55 -11.27
C GLY A 422 33.60 15.10 -10.99
N TRP A 423 32.66 16.03 -11.18
CA TRP A 423 31.22 15.77 -11.09
C TRP A 423 30.60 15.77 -12.49
N ILE A 424 29.74 14.79 -12.76
CA ILE A 424 29.05 14.63 -14.04
C ILE A 424 27.54 14.66 -13.79
N THR A 425 26.80 15.42 -14.58
CA THR A 425 25.33 15.44 -14.49
C THR A 425 24.75 14.08 -14.79
N TYR A 426 23.89 13.60 -13.90
CA TYR A 426 23.16 12.36 -14.07
C TYR A 426 21.79 12.66 -14.69
N HIS A 427 21.44 11.89 -15.71
CA HIS A 427 20.14 11.93 -16.36
C HIS A 427 19.54 10.53 -16.26
N ASN A 428 18.34 10.42 -15.67
CA ASN A 428 17.58 9.17 -15.50
C ASN A 428 17.17 8.52 -16.82
#